data_AF-A0A8E2EHV3-F1
#
_entry.id   AF-A0A8E2EHV3-F1
#
_cell.length_a   1.000
_cell.length_b   1.000
_cell.length_c   1.000
_cell.angle_alpha   90.00
_cell.angle_beta   90.00
_cell.angle_gamma   90.00
#
_symmetry.space_group_name_H-M   'P 1'
#
loop_
_entity.id
_entity.type
_entity.pdbx_description
1 polymer ?
#
loop_
_entity_poly.entity_id
_entity_poly.type
_entity_poly.pdbx_seq_one_letter_code
_entity_poly.pdbx_strand_id
1 'polypeptide(L)'
;MSYAQAAASGPKQSPEEARAPPVPKLEHTDDSVSSLIDVDSPHISSVPSDYSTQSVKTDTQAGRLEREAEARERQAESAAADAKSKAEDAKDKAKTKAGRGANRARENADNPVVLGNAITVGLLGTALGVGAYRKYTAGELTWKVVGAWAGIVGLFAVGDYYVSQFLFKKYPPKK
;
A
#
# COMPACT_ATOMS: atom_id res chain seq x y z
N MET A 1 -10.37 -23.97 -28.87
CA MET A 1 -10.07 -23.10 -30.02
C MET A 1 -9.08 -22.04 -29.54
N SER A 2 -7.81 -22.08 -29.96
CA SER A 2 -6.79 -21.11 -29.54
C SER A 2 -6.75 -19.93 -30.52
N TYR A 3 -6.61 -18.71 -30.02
CA TYR A 3 -6.43 -17.50 -30.84
C TYR A 3 -5.27 -17.62 -31.83
N ALA A 4 -4.19 -18.32 -31.44
CA ALA A 4 -3.04 -18.56 -32.29
C ALA A 4 -3.39 -19.42 -33.53
N GLN A 5 -4.32 -20.36 -33.38
CA GLN A 5 -4.71 -21.26 -34.46
C GLN A 5 -5.63 -20.56 -35.49
N ALA A 6 -6.47 -19.63 -35.03
CA ALA A 6 -7.31 -18.81 -35.91
C ALA A 6 -6.49 -17.75 -36.68
N ALA A 7 -5.45 -17.19 -36.06
CA ALA A 7 -4.54 -16.25 -36.73
C ALA A 7 -3.68 -16.94 -37.80
N ALA A 8 -3.27 -18.19 -37.58
CA ALA A 8 -2.45 -18.95 -38.52
C ALA A 8 -3.22 -19.49 -39.74
N SER A 9 -4.56 -19.55 -39.70
CA SER A 9 -5.39 -20.01 -40.82
C SER A 9 -5.74 -18.93 -41.85
N GLY A 10 -5.28 -17.69 -41.65
CA GLY A 10 -5.49 -16.60 -42.60
C GLY A 10 -4.62 -16.70 -43.86
N PRO A 11 -4.97 -15.97 -44.94
CA PRO A 11 -4.13 -15.89 -46.13
C PRO A 11 -2.73 -15.34 -45.76
N LYS A 12 -1.68 -16.01 -46.22
CA LYS A 12 -0.30 -15.58 -45.99
C LYS A 12 -0.04 -14.29 -46.78
N GLN A 13 0.50 -13.26 -46.14
CA GLN A 13 0.89 -12.02 -46.80
C GLN A 13 1.89 -12.31 -47.93
N SER A 14 1.74 -11.60 -49.04
CA SER A 14 2.71 -11.65 -50.13
C SER A 14 4.06 -11.03 -49.69
N PRO A 15 5.19 -11.40 -50.33
CA PRO A 15 6.50 -10.84 -49.98
C PRO A 15 6.58 -9.32 -50.08
N GLU A 16 5.76 -8.71 -50.95
CA GLU A 16 5.68 -7.25 -51.10
C GLU A 16 4.94 -6.58 -49.94
N GLU A 17 3.88 -7.19 -49.42
CA GLU A 17 3.12 -6.69 -48.26
C GLU A 17 3.88 -6.86 -46.94
N ALA A 18 4.78 -7.85 -46.87
CA ALA A 18 5.68 -8.05 -45.73
C ALA A 18 6.84 -7.03 -45.69
N ARG A 19 7.03 -6.24 -46.75
CA ARG A 19 8.12 -5.26 -46.82
C ARG A 19 7.79 -4.04 -45.97
N ALA A 20 8.71 -3.65 -45.10
CA ALA A 20 8.59 -2.42 -44.33
C ALA A 20 8.47 -1.19 -45.27
N PRO A 21 7.63 -0.19 -44.94
CA PRO A 21 7.52 1.02 -45.72
C PRO A 21 8.87 1.76 -45.79
N PRO A 22 9.18 2.45 -46.90
CA PRO A 22 10.44 3.17 -47.04
C PRO A 22 10.54 4.28 -45.98
N VAL A 23 11.72 4.42 -45.37
CA VAL A 23 11.97 5.48 -44.40
C VAL A 23 11.89 6.86 -45.07
N PRO A 24 11.26 7.86 -44.43
CA PRO A 24 11.24 9.23 -44.97
C PRO A 24 12.67 9.76 -45.05
N LYS A 25 13.04 10.33 -46.20
CA LYS A 25 14.32 11.01 -46.38
C LYS A 25 14.23 12.43 -45.82
N LEU A 26 15.20 12.81 -44.99
CA LEU A 26 15.41 14.18 -44.56
C LEU A 26 16.11 14.95 -45.69
N GLU A 27 15.62 16.13 -46.05
CA GLU A 27 16.35 17.01 -46.97
C GLU A 27 17.59 17.58 -46.26
N HIS A 28 18.76 17.42 -46.86
CA HIS A 28 19.99 18.05 -46.39
C HIS A 28 20.08 19.46 -46.98
N THR A 29 19.64 20.44 -46.20
CA THR A 29 19.98 21.85 -46.41
C THR A 29 21.21 22.19 -45.56
N ASP A 30 22.37 22.27 -46.23
CA ASP A 30 23.66 22.62 -45.61
C ASP A 30 23.75 24.09 -45.12
N ASP A 31 22.68 24.87 -45.24
CA ASP A 31 22.63 26.31 -44.90
C ASP A 31 22.57 26.60 -43.38
N SER A 32 22.54 25.57 -42.54
CA SER A 32 22.22 25.70 -41.10
C SER A 32 23.43 25.91 -40.18
N VAL A 33 24.66 26.01 -40.70
CA VAL A 33 25.88 26.17 -39.89
C VAL A 33 26.40 27.61 -39.76
N SER A 34 25.81 28.57 -40.47
CA SER A 34 26.26 29.97 -40.48
C SER A 34 25.80 30.80 -39.27
N SER A 35 24.96 30.23 -38.41
CA SER A 35 24.52 30.84 -37.14
C SER A 35 25.21 30.24 -35.92
N LEU A 36 26.41 29.69 -36.08
CA LEU A 36 27.35 29.49 -34.98
C LEU A 36 27.86 30.87 -34.54
N ILE A 37 26.94 31.64 -33.96
CA ILE A 37 27.19 32.89 -33.28
C ILE A 37 28.23 32.59 -32.20
N ASP A 38 29.33 33.32 -32.32
CA ASP A 38 30.47 33.30 -31.43
C ASP A 38 30.04 33.14 -29.96
N VAL A 39 30.40 32.00 -29.39
CA VAL A 39 30.17 31.67 -27.97
C VAL A 39 31.26 32.32 -27.11
N ASP A 40 32.07 33.24 -27.65
CA ASP A 40 33.01 34.06 -26.88
C ASP A 40 32.31 35.27 -26.23
N SER A 41 31.23 35.02 -25.50
CA SER A 41 30.96 35.86 -24.32
C SER A 41 31.84 35.30 -23.20
N PRO A 42 32.77 36.07 -22.61
CA PRO A 42 33.53 35.64 -21.45
C PRO A 42 32.58 35.58 -20.25
N HIS A 43 31.71 34.58 -20.21
CA HIS A 43 30.91 34.27 -19.04
C HIS A 43 31.86 33.63 -18.03
N ILE A 44 32.66 34.47 -17.37
CA ILE A 44 33.44 34.10 -16.20
C ILE A 44 32.40 33.89 -15.10
N SER A 45 31.78 32.71 -15.09
CA SER A 45 31.10 32.21 -13.92
C SER A 45 32.20 31.88 -12.93
N SER A 46 32.59 32.87 -12.13
CA SER A 46 33.55 32.65 -11.06
C SER A 46 32.92 31.67 -10.08
N VAL A 47 33.40 30.43 -10.15
CA VAL A 47 32.99 29.38 -9.22
C VAL A 47 33.37 29.85 -7.81
N PRO A 48 32.42 29.88 -6.85
CA PRO A 48 32.71 30.23 -5.47
C PRO A 48 33.85 29.37 -4.93
N SER A 49 34.71 29.92 -4.06
CA SER A 49 35.83 29.18 -3.44
C SER A 49 35.39 27.89 -2.75
N ASP A 50 34.15 27.88 -2.26
CA ASP A 50 33.59 26.81 -1.44
C ASP A 50 32.90 25.72 -2.27
N TYR A 51 32.89 25.84 -3.60
CA TYR A 51 32.25 24.90 -4.53
C TYR A 51 32.73 23.44 -4.33
N SER A 52 33.99 23.25 -3.97
CA SER A 52 34.56 21.93 -3.70
C SER A 52 33.93 21.26 -2.47
N THR A 53 33.53 22.06 -1.48
CA THR A 53 32.95 21.62 -0.21
C THR A 53 31.42 21.59 -0.19
N GLN A 54 30.75 22.21 -1.17
CA GLN A 54 29.29 22.22 -1.26
C GLN A 54 28.72 20.83 -1.61
N SER A 55 27.68 20.43 -0.89
CA SER A 55 26.94 19.19 -1.15
C SER A 55 26.09 19.24 -2.42
N VAL A 56 25.62 20.45 -2.78
CA VAL A 56 24.84 20.73 -3.99
C VAL A 56 25.56 21.80 -4.79
N LYS A 57 26.03 21.42 -5.98
CA LYS A 57 26.96 22.24 -6.78
C LYS A 57 26.28 23.02 -7.91
N THR A 58 25.05 22.68 -8.25
CA THR A 58 24.33 23.33 -9.35
C THR A 58 22.89 23.59 -8.96
N ASP A 59 22.30 24.66 -9.50
CA ASP A 59 20.89 25.00 -9.26
C ASP A 59 19.94 23.90 -9.76
N THR A 60 20.34 23.18 -10.81
CA THR A 60 19.60 22.01 -11.31
C THR A 60 19.57 20.85 -10.32
N GLN A 61 20.64 20.65 -9.54
CA GLN A 61 20.67 19.64 -8.47
C GLN A 61 19.83 20.08 -7.28
N ALA A 62 19.90 21.37 -6.92
CA ALA A 62 19.06 21.95 -5.87
C ALA A 62 17.56 21.79 -6.20
N GLY A 63 17.16 22.18 -7.42
CA GLY A 63 15.78 22.04 -7.89
C GLY A 63 15.31 20.59 -8.09
N ARG A 64 16.21 19.61 -8.19
CA ARG A 64 15.84 18.18 -8.12
C ARG A 64 15.54 17.76 -6.68
N LEU A 65 16.42 18.12 -5.74
CA LEU A 65 16.25 17.80 -4.32
C LEU A 65 14.97 18.40 -3.75
N GLU A 66 14.66 19.65 -4.09
CA GLU A 66 13.42 20.31 -3.65
C GLU A 66 12.17 19.59 -4.17
N ARG A 67 12.13 19.24 -5.46
CA ARG A 67 11.01 18.48 -6.03
C ARG A 67 10.88 17.07 -5.45
N GLU A 68 11.98 16.40 -5.16
CA GLU A 68 11.96 15.09 -4.49
C GLU A 68 11.45 15.19 -3.04
N ALA A 69 11.82 16.24 -2.32
CA ALA A 69 11.33 16.50 -0.97
C ALA A 69 9.82 16.79 -1.00
N GLU A 70 9.37 17.70 -1.86
CA GLU A 70 7.94 18.02 -2.03
C GLU A 70 7.12 16.80 -2.45
N ALA A 71 7.65 15.96 -3.36
CA ALA A 71 7.00 14.71 -3.76
C ALA A 71 6.90 13.72 -2.59
N ARG A 72 7.94 13.60 -1.74
CA ARG A 72 7.90 12.76 -0.54
C ARG A 72 6.91 13.27 0.48
N GLU A 73 6.84 14.59 0.70
CA GLU A 73 5.88 15.20 1.62
C GLU A 73 4.44 14.97 1.14
N ARG A 74 4.15 15.21 -0.15
CA ARG A 74 2.83 14.91 -0.74
C ARG A 74 2.45 13.44 -0.65
N GLN A 75 3.40 12.52 -0.83
CA GLN A 75 3.16 11.09 -0.64
C GLN A 75 2.91 10.74 0.83
N ALA A 76 3.61 11.37 1.76
CA ALA A 76 3.38 11.16 3.19
C ALA A 76 2.01 11.71 3.62
N GLU A 77 1.61 12.88 3.14
CA GLU A 77 0.29 13.46 3.39
C GLU A 77 -0.83 12.61 2.80
N SER A 78 -0.69 12.15 1.55
CA SER A 78 -1.71 11.30 0.93
C SER A 78 -1.82 9.96 1.64
N ALA A 79 -0.70 9.33 2.00
CA ALA A 79 -0.69 8.10 2.78
C ALA A 79 -1.33 8.29 4.17
N ALA A 80 -1.10 9.43 4.82
CA ALA A 80 -1.72 9.77 6.09
C ALA A 80 -3.24 10.00 5.94
N ALA A 81 -3.68 10.69 4.88
CA ALA A 81 -5.09 10.90 4.58
C ALA A 81 -5.81 9.56 4.31
N ASP A 82 -5.19 8.70 3.50
CA ASP A 82 -5.71 7.35 3.22
C ASP A 82 -5.77 6.49 4.49
N ALA A 83 -4.76 6.56 5.34
CA ALA A 83 -4.76 5.85 6.62
C ALA A 83 -5.89 6.33 7.53
N LYS A 84 -6.13 7.65 7.61
CA LYS A 84 -7.25 8.22 8.37
C LYS A 84 -8.61 7.78 7.82
N SER A 85 -8.81 7.85 6.50
CA SER A 85 -10.04 7.38 5.86
C SER A 85 -10.30 5.90 6.15
N LYS A 86 -9.28 5.04 5.97
CA LYS A 86 -9.38 3.60 6.28
C LYS A 86 -9.66 3.34 7.75
N ALA A 87 -9.11 4.15 8.66
CA ALA A 87 -9.36 4.02 10.08
C ALA A 87 -10.81 4.36 10.47
N GLU A 88 -11.37 5.43 9.91
CA GLU A 88 -12.79 5.78 10.14
C GLU A 88 -13.72 4.71 9.53
N ASP A 89 -13.46 4.24 8.31
CA ASP A 89 -14.21 3.14 7.70
C ASP A 89 -14.16 1.87 8.55
N ALA A 90 -12.98 1.52 9.08
CA ALA A 90 -12.79 0.36 9.93
C ALA A 90 -13.56 0.51 11.25
N LYS A 91 -13.56 1.70 11.83
CA LYS A 91 -14.29 2.04 13.07
C LYS A 91 -15.80 1.95 12.88
N ASP A 92 -16.35 2.45 11.78
CA ASP A 92 -17.78 2.34 11.50
C ASP A 92 -18.21 0.89 11.21
N LYS A 93 -17.39 0.15 10.48
CA LYS A 93 -17.57 -1.32 10.31
C LYS A 93 -17.48 -2.06 11.65
N ALA A 94 -16.59 -1.63 12.56
CA ALA A 94 -16.46 -2.23 13.87
C ALA A 94 -17.70 -1.93 14.74
N LYS A 95 -18.20 -0.69 14.75
CA LYS A 95 -19.43 -0.31 15.46
C LYS A 95 -20.65 -1.09 14.99
N THR A 96 -20.84 -1.21 13.68
CA THR A 96 -21.97 -1.96 13.10
C THR A 96 -21.89 -3.46 13.45
N LYS A 97 -20.70 -4.06 13.35
CA LYS A 97 -20.47 -5.46 13.77
C LYS A 97 -20.66 -5.66 15.27
N ALA A 98 -20.18 -4.73 16.10
CA ALA A 98 -20.34 -4.78 17.55
C ALA A 98 -21.82 -4.67 17.94
N GLY A 99 -22.58 -3.78 17.33
CA GLY A 99 -24.03 -3.66 17.54
C GLY A 99 -24.77 -4.95 17.16
N ARG A 100 -24.46 -5.53 16.00
CA ARG A 100 -25.03 -6.82 15.58
C ARG A 100 -24.64 -7.96 16.51
N GLY A 101 -23.39 -8.01 16.96
CA GLY A 101 -22.90 -9.00 17.92
C GLY A 101 -23.58 -8.87 19.29
N ALA A 102 -23.76 -7.64 19.78
CA ALA A 102 -24.46 -7.36 21.03
C ALA A 102 -25.94 -7.78 20.97
N ASN A 103 -26.63 -7.49 19.86
CA ASN A 103 -28.01 -7.96 19.67
C ASN A 103 -28.09 -9.49 19.66
N ARG A 104 -27.20 -10.15 18.90
CA ARG A 104 -27.16 -11.62 18.86
C ARG A 104 -26.82 -12.23 20.23
N ALA A 105 -25.92 -11.61 21.00
CA ALA A 105 -25.60 -12.05 22.36
C ALA A 105 -26.79 -11.87 23.31
N ARG A 106 -27.57 -10.78 23.17
CA ARG A 106 -28.80 -10.56 23.95
C ARG A 106 -29.89 -11.57 23.60
N GLU A 107 -30.12 -11.83 22.32
CA GLU A 107 -31.08 -12.83 21.83
C GLU A 107 -30.72 -14.26 22.28
N ASN A 108 -29.43 -14.50 22.51
CA ASN A 108 -28.86 -15.77 22.94
C ASN A 108 -28.33 -15.75 24.38
N ALA A 109 -28.83 -14.85 25.23
CA ALA A 109 -28.34 -14.73 26.62
C ALA A 109 -28.54 -16.03 27.43
N ASP A 110 -29.55 -16.83 27.07
CA ASP A 110 -29.85 -18.12 27.69
C ASP A 110 -28.89 -19.23 27.23
N ASN A 111 -28.09 -19.00 26.18
CA ASN A 111 -27.14 -19.97 25.65
C ASN A 111 -25.79 -19.84 26.37
N PRO A 112 -25.37 -20.84 27.17
CA PRO A 112 -24.15 -20.75 27.96
C PRO A 112 -22.89 -20.63 27.10
N VAL A 113 -22.91 -21.16 25.88
CA VAL A 113 -21.77 -21.10 24.94
C VAL A 113 -21.60 -19.68 24.39
N VAL A 114 -22.71 -19.03 24.01
CA VAL A 114 -22.66 -17.65 23.48
C VAL A 114 -22.25 -16.67 24.57
N LEU A 115 -22.80 -16.82 25.78
CA LEU A 115 -22.43 -15.97 26.92
C LEU A 115 -20.96 -16.18 27.32
N GLY A 116 -20.51 -17.44 27.40
CA GLY A 116 -19.12 -17.79 27.70
C GLY A 116 -18.13 -17.21 26.70
N ASN A 117 -18.42 -17.32 25.40
CA ASN A 117 -17.58 -16.75 24.35
C ASN A 117 -17.55 -15.22 24.42
N ALA A 118 -18.68 -14.56 24.69
CA ALA A 118 -18.74 -13.11 24.85
C ALA A 118 -17.86 -12.61 26.01
N ILE A 119 -17.92 -13.28 27.16
CA ILE A 119 -17.07 -12.98 28.32
C ILE A 119 -15.60 -13.23 27.99
N THR A 120 -15.30 -14.37 27.36
CA THR A 120 -13.93 -14.77 27.01
C THR A 120 -13.29 -13.76 26.06
N VAL A 121 -14.01 -13.36 25.00
CA VAL A 121 -13.54 -12.34 24.05
C VAL A 121 -13.37 -10.98 24.73
N GLY A 122 -14.28 -10.60 25.63
CA GLY A 122 -14.17 -9.35 26.40
C GLY A 122 -12.93 -9.31 27.30
N LEU A 123 -12.66 -10.39 28.04
CA LEU A 123 -11.47 -10.53 28.88
C LEU A 123 -10.18 -10.57 28.05
N LEU A 124 -10.17 -11.33 26.96
CA LEU A 124 -9.01 -11.40 26.07
C LEU A 124 -8.72 -10.03 25.43
N GLY A 125 -9.74 -9.34 24.95
CA GLY A 125 -9.61 -8.01 24.36
C GLY A 125 -9.09 -6.96 25.35
N THR A 126 -9.60 -6.97 26.59
CA THR A 126 -9.11 -6.07 27.65
C THR A 126 -7.67 -6.38 28.06
N ALA A 127 -7.32 -7.66 28.23
CA ALA A 127 -5.95 -8.06 28.55
C ALA A 127 -4.95 -7.64 27.45
N LEU A 128 -5.30 -7.88 26.18
CA LEU A 128 -4.48 -7.47 25.04
C LEU A 128 -4.37 -5.96 24.92
N GLY A 129 -5.47 -5.22 25.14
CA GLY A 129 -5.48 -3.76 25.11
C GLY A 129 -4.58 -3.13 26.17
N VAL A 130 -4.68 -3.60 27.42
CA VAL A 130 -3.80 -3.14 28.52
C VAL A 130 -2.35 -3.53 28.27
N GLY A 131 -2.09 -4.75 27.78
CA GLY A 131 -0.75 -5.21 27.44
C GLY A 131 -0.10 -4.39 26.32
N ALA A 132 -0.85 -4.12 25.24
CA ALA A 132 -0.41 -3.29 24.13
C ALA A 132 -0.13 -1.85 24.58
N TYR A 133 -1.00 -1.27 25.41
CA TYR A 133 -0.79 0.08 25.95
C TYR A 133 0.51 0.16 26.77
N ARG A 134 0.74 -0.79 27.69
CA ARG A 134 1.99 -0.82 28.49
C ARG A 134 3.24 -0.95 27.62
N LYS A 135 3.20 -1.82 26.60
CA LYS A 135 4.33 -1.99 25.67
C LYS A 135 4.53 -0.76 24.78
N TYR A 136 3.47 -0.08 24.38
CA TYR A 136 3.55 1.19 23.66
C TYR A 136 4.21 2.28 24.51
N THR A 137 3.76 2.47 25.76
CA THR A 137 4.34 3.46 26.67
C THR A 137 5.81 3.17 27.03
N ALA A 138 6.22 1.90 26.99
CA ALA A 138 7.61 1.49 27.22
C ALA A 138 8.50 1.60 25.96
N GLY A 139 7.95 1.94 24.79
CA GLY A 139 8.69 1.96 23.52
C GLY A 139 9.05 0.56 22.98
N GLU A 140 8.49 -0.51 23.56
CA GLU A 140 8.79 -1.90 23.21
C GLU A 140 7.78 -2.51 22.23
N LEU A 141 6.79 -1.73 21.78
CA LEU A 141 5.79 -2.21 20.82
C LEU A 141 6.41 -2.32 19.41
N THR A 142 6.99 -3.48 19.15
CA THR A 142 7.58 -3.81 17.85
C THR A 142 6.63 -4.66 17.02
N TRP A 143 6.75 -4.60 15.68
CA TRP A 143 6.03 -5.48 14.77
C TRP A 143 6.25 -6.97 15.04
N LYS A 144 7.42 -7.34 15.59
CA LYS A 144 7.70 -8.72 16.02
C LYS A 144 6.82 -9.14 17.19
N VAL A 145 6.66 -8.27 18.20
CA VAL A 145 5.79 -8.52 19.36
C VAL A 145 4.33 -8.58 18.92
N VAL A 146 3.90 -7.66 18.07
CA VAL A 146 2.54 -7.66 17.51
C VAL A 146 2.29 -8.95 16.73
N GLY A 147 3.23 -9.37 15.87
CA GLY A 147 3.14 -10.60 15.09
C GLY A 147 3.07 -11.86 15.97
N ALA A 148 3.89 -11.92 17.03
CA ALA A 148 3.86 -13.05 17.98
C ALA A 148 2.50 -13.17 18.69
N TRP A 149 1.95 -12.04 19.18
CA TRP A 149 0.63 -12.04 19.81
C TRP A 149 -0.50 -12.35 18.82
N ALA A 150 -0.41 -11.85 17.59
CA ALA A 150 -1.34 -12.20 16.53
C ALA A 150 -1.33 -13.72 16.24
N GLY A 151 -0.16 -14.35 16.25
CA GLY A 151 -0.01 -15.80 16.12
C GLY A 151 -0.69 -16.57 17.27
N ILE A 152 -0.47 -16.14 18.52
CA ILE A 152 -1.10 -16.74 19.70
C ILE A 152 -2.63 -16.63 19.62
N VAL A 153 -3.15 -15.44 19.33
CA VAL A 153 -4.60 -15.22 19.17
C VAL A 153 -5.16 -16.04 18.01
N GLY A 154 -4.41 -16.17 16.92
CA GLY A 154 -4.78 -17.02 15.78
C GLY A 154 -4.94 -18.49 16.17
N LEU A 155 -3.97 -19.06 16.90
CA LEU A 155 -4.05 -20.43 17.41
C LEU A 155 -5.23 -20.62 18.36
N PHE A 156 -5.45 -19.66 19.26
CA PHE A 156 -6.58 -19.67 20.17
C PHE A 156 -7.92 -19.67 19.40
N ALA A 157 -8.07 -18.81 18.39
CA ALA A 157 -9.28 -18.73 17.58
C ALA A 157 -9.59 -20.04 16.83
N VAL A 158 -8.57 -20.73 16.32
CA VAL A 158 -8.74 -22.05 15.68
C VAL A 158 -9.26 -23.07 16.69
N GLY A 159 -8.66 -23.13 17.90
CA GLY A 159 -9.11 -24.03 18.95
C GLY A 159 -10.55 -23.74 19.39
N ASP A 160 -10.85 -22.47 19.66
CA ASP A 160 -12.20 -22.01 20.05
C ASP A 160 -13.24 -22.34 18.99
N TYR A 161 -12.92 -22.21 17.70
CA TYR A 161 -13.83 -22.55 16.60
C TYR A 161 -14.29 -24.01 16.67
N TYR A 162 -13.36 -24.97 16.83
CA TYR A 162 -13.72 -26.39 16.89
C TYR A 162 -14.48 -26.75 18.17
N VAL A 163 -14.09 -26.19 19.31
CA VAL A 163 -14.78 -26.41 20.60
C VAL A 163 -16.19 -25.83 20.54
N SER A 164 -16.33 -24.59 20.08
CA SER A 164 -17.62 -23.93 19.89
C SER A 164 -18.49 -24.70 18.89
N GLN A 165 -17.94 -25.18 17.78
CA GLN A 165 -18.69 -26.01 16.82
C GLN A 165 -19.21 -27.30 17.46
N PHE A 166 -18.42 -27.95 18.32
CA PHE A 166 -18.87 -29.12 19.08
C PHE A 166 -19.96 -28.78 20.08
N LEU A 167 -19.79 -27.70 20.85
CA LEU A 167 -20.74 -27.27 21.88
C LEU A 167 -22.05 -26.73 21.29
N PHE A 168 -22.02 -26.06 20.14
CA PHE A 168 -23.22 -25.60 19.44
C PHE A 168 -24.08 -26.74 18.87
N LYS A 169 -23.52 -27.94 18.66
CA LYS A 169 -24.36 -29.13 18.37
C LYS A 169 -25.28 -29.48 19.54
N LYS A 170 -24.82 -29.24 20.77
CA LYS A 170 -25.57 -29.51 22.01
C LYS A 170 -26.41 -28.31 22.46
N TYR A 171 -25.93 -27.09 22.21
CA TYR A 171 -26.56 -25.83 22.56
C TYR A 171 -26.69 -24.93 21.32
N PRO A 172 -27.62 -25.21 20.40
CA PRO A 172 -27.74 -24.44 19.16
C PRO A 172 -28.16 -22.98 19.44
N PRO A 173 -27.53 -21.99 18.79
CA PRO A 173 -27.91 -20.60 18.92
C PRO A 173 -29.19 -20.29 18.13
N LYS A 174 -29.99 -19.36 18.64
CA LYS A 174 -31.12 -18.72 17.97
C LYS A 174 -30.59 -17.83 16.84
N LYS A 175 -31.28 -17.87 15.69
CA LYS A 175 -30.87 -17.21 14.45
C LYS A 175 -30.98 -15.70 14.54
#